data_AF-A0A134A0K6-F1
#
_entry.id   AF-A0A134A0K6-F1
#
_cell.length_a   1.000
_cell.length_b   1.000
_cell.length_c   1.000
_cell.angle_alpha   90.00
_cell.angle_beta   90.00
_cell.angle_gamma   90.00
#
_symmetry.space_group_name_H-M   'P 1'
#
loop_
_entity.id
_entity.type
_entity.pdbx_description
1 polymer ?
#
loop_
_entity_poly.entity_id
_entity_poly.type
_entity_poly.pdbx_seq_one_letter_code
_entity_poly.pdbx_strand_id
1 'polypeptide(L)' 'MNVFKLMILFFMILLANFSMIRIDFGKFFKKNSTREIKVFVILASFALGYIAYITIITIYELSQTIVR' A
#
# COMPACT_ATOMS: atom_id res chain seq x y z
N MET A 1 -8.73 15.05 -11.89
CA MET A 1 -7.87 13.88 -12.22
C MET A 1 -8.71 12.62 -12.05
N ASN A 2 -8.79 11.73 -13.05
CA ASN A 2 -9.69 10.56 -12.95
C ASN A 2 -9.22 9.64 -11.80
N VAL A 3 -10.13 9.20 -10.92
CA VAL A 3 -9.85 8.36 -9.73
C VAL A 3 -9.01 7.13 -10.12
N PHE A 4 -9.27 6.58 -11.31
CA PHE A 4 -8.50 5.48 -11.89
C PHE A 4 -7.00 5.81 -12.07
N LYS A 5 -6.67 7.00 -12.59
CA LYS A 5 -5.28 7.45 -12.76
C LYS A 5 -4.59 7.65 -11.40
N LEU A 6 -5.33 8.10 -10.41
CA LEU A 6 -4.85 8.30 -9.03
C LEU A 6 -4.54 6.96 -8.34
N MET A 7 -5.40 5.94 -8.54
CA MET A 7 -5.11 4.58 -8.10
C MET A 7 -3.83 4.02 -8.72
N ILE A 8 -3.65 4.18 -10.02
CA ILE A 8 -2.45 3.69 -10.73
C ILE A 8 -1.19 4.36 -10.18
N LEU A 9 -1.22 5.69 -10.01
CA LEU A 9 -0.08 6.45 -9.48
C LEU A 9 0.28 6.01 -8.07
N PHE A 10 -0.73 5.82 -7.21
CA PHE A 10 -0.53 5.34 -5.85
C PHE A 10 0.10 3.92 -5.82
N PHE A 11 -0.40 3.00 -6.65
CA PHE A 11 0.18 1.65 -6.77
C PHE A 11 1.62 1.68 -7.27
N MET A 12 1.95 2.56 -8.24
CA MET A 12 3.32 2.74 -8.72
C MET A 12 4.25 3.24 -7.61
N ILE A 13 3.82 4.20 -6.80
CA ILE A 13 4.59 4.72 -5.66
C ILE A 13 4.79 3.61 -4.61
N LEU A 14 3.74 2.84 -4.30
CA LEU A 14 3.82 1.78 -3.29
C LEU A 14 4.77 0.66 -3.74
N LEU A 15 4.70 0.22 -5.00
CA LEU A 15 5.62 -0.77 -5.58
C LEU A 15 7.08 -0.27 -5.63
N ALA A 16 7.29 0.99 -6.01
CA ALA A 16 8.64 1.59 -6.04
C ALA A 16 9.26 1.64 -4.64
N ASN A 17 8.48 2.01 -3.61
CA ASN A 17 8.95 2.00 -2.23
C ASN A 17 9.19 0.56 -1.73
N PHE A 18 8.31 -0.38 -2.07
CA PHE A 18 8.48 -1.79 -1.68
C PHE A 18 9.73 -2.43 -2.31
N SER A 19 10.10 -2.03 -3.53
CA SER A 19 11.33 -2.52 -4.18
C SER A 19 12.61 -1.88 -3.60
N MET A 20 12.53 -0.62 -3.15
CA MET A 20 13.64 0.07 -2.48
C MET A 20 13.93 -0.50 -1.10
N ILE A 21 12.89 -0.90 -0.36
CA ILE A 21 13.05 -1.56 0.92
C ILE A 21 13.44 -3.02 0.63
N ARG A 22 14.75 -3.33 0.62
CA ARG A 22 15.26 -4.71 0.56
C ARG A 22 14.90 -5.47 1.85
N ILE A 23 13.63 -5.80 2.03
CA ILE A 23 13.16 -6.57 3.18
C ILE A 23 13.63 -8.01 2.99
N ASP A 24 14.59 -8.42 3.80
CA ASP A 24 15.02 -9.82 3.90
C ASP A 24 14.03 -10.59 4.78
N PHE A 25 12.93 -11.06 4.16
CA PHE A 25 11.90 -11.85 4.84
C PHE A 25 12.44 -13.15 5.47
N GLY A 26 13.62 -13.63 5.03
CA GLY A 26 14.29 -14.79 5.60
C GLY A 26 14.89 -14.54 6.99
N LYS A 27 15.16 -13.28 7.35
CA LYS A 27 15.65 -12.90 8.69
C LYS A 27 14.52 -12.60 9.68
N PHE A 28 13.38 -12.11 9.20
CA PHE A 28 12.22 -11.79 10.05
C PHE A 28 11.41 -13.01 10.47
N PHE A 29 11.39 -14.07 9.66
CA PHE A 29 10.59 -15.26 9.93
C PHE A 29 11.46 -16.51 9.93
N LYS A 30 11.31 -17.36 10.96
CA LYS A 30 11.96 -18.67 11.00
C LYS A 30 11.54 -19.49 9.78
N LYS A 31 12.50 -20.25 9.20
CA LYS A 31 12.39 -21.06 7.96
C LYS A 31 11.15 -21.98 7.85
N ASN A 32 10.44 -22.25 8.95
CA ASN A 32 9.23 -23.10 8.99
C ASN A 32 7.93 -22.36 9.33
N SER A 33 7.94 -21.02 9.38
CA SER A 33 6.81 -20.21 9.86
C SER A 33 5.88 -19.71 8.74
N THR A 34 5.49 -20.60 7.82
CA THR A 34 4.61 -20.25 6.69
C THR A 34 3.25 -19.71 7.13
N ARG A 35 2.77 -20.11 8.32
CA ARG A 35 1.51 -19.63 8.91
C ARG A 35 1.62 -18.20 9.43
N GLU A 36 2.68 -17.87 10.16
CA GLU A 36 2.87 -16.51 10.71
C GLU A 36 3.16 -15.50 9.59
N ILE A 37 3.94 -15.90 8.58
CA ILE A 37 4.17 -15.07 7.38
C ILE A 37 2.84 -14.77 6.68
N LYS A 38 1.98 -15.77 6.47
CA LYS A 38 0.66 -15.55 5.84
C LYS A 38 -0.20 -14.58 6.63
N VAL A 39 -0.28 -14.77 7.95
CA VAL A 39 -1.08 -13.88 8.81
C VAL A 39 -0.52 -12.47 8.81
N PHE A 40 0.80 -12.31 8.88
CA PHE A 40 1.46 -11.01 8.79
C PHE A 40 1.23 -10.32 7.46
N VAL A 41 1.38 -11.03 6.34
CA VAL A 41 1.14 -10.49 4.99
C VAL A 41 -0.33 -10.07 4.84
N ILE A 42 -1.28 -10.86 5.34
CA ILE A 42 -2.71 -10.50 5.31
C ILE A 42 -2.96 -9.23 6.12
N LEU A 43 -2.44 -9.13 7.35
CA LEU A 43 -2.59 -7.94 8.20
C LEU A 43 -1.94 -6.70 7.58
N ALA A 44 -0.71 -6.84 7.06
CA ALA A 44 -0.01 -5.77 6.39
C ALA A 44 -0.75 -5.30 5.13
N SER A 45 -1.28 -6.24 4.34
CA SER A 45 -2.07 -5.92 3.13
C SER A 45 -3.37 -5.20 3.49
N PHE A 46 -4.02 -5.59 4.58
CA PHE A 46 -5.25 -4.95 5.05
C PHE A 46 -4.99 -3.51 5.52
N ALA A 47 -3.93 -3.30 6.32
CA ALA A 47 -3.52 -1.98 6.78
C ALA A 47 -3.11 -1.07 5.61
N LEU A 48 -2.30 -1.59 4.68
CA LEU A 48 -1.89 -0.84 3.49
C LEU A 48 -3.08 -0.51 2.57
N GLY A 49 -4.01 -1.43 2.38
CA GLY A 49 -5.23 -1.20 1.61
C GLY A 49 -6.12 -0.10 2.21
N TYR A 50 -6.27 -0.07 3.54
CA TYR A 50 -7.00 0.97 4.23
C TYR A 50 -6.33 2.35 4.09
N ILE A 51 -5.02 2.43 4.32
CA ILE A 51 -4.25 3.68 4.16
C ILE A 51 -4.32 4.19 2.71
N ALA A 52 -4.21 3.28 1.74
CA ALA A 52 -4.35 3.59 0.32
C ALA A 52 -5.70 4.21 0.00
N TYR A 53 -6.78 3.58 0.45
CA TYR A 53 -8.14 4.05 0.23
C TYR A 53 -8.38 5.45 0.81
N ILE A 54 -8.00 5.68 2.08
CA ILE A 54 -8.15 6.97 2.74
C ILE A 54 -7.32 8.04 2.02
N THR A 55 -6.11 7.71 1.60
CA THR A 55 -5.23 8.65 0.87
C THR A 55 -5.85 9.06 -0.47
N ILE A 56 -6.40 8.10 -1.23
CA ILE A 56 -7.04 8.37 -2.52
C ILE A 56 -8.25 9.28 -2.35
N ILE A 57 -9.11 9.00 -1.37
CA ILE A 57 -10.30 9.84 -1.08
C ILE A 57 -9.87 11.24 -0.68
N THR A 58 -8.89 11.36 0.21
CA THR A 58 -8.41 12.68 0.67
C THR A 58 -7.87 13.51 -0.49
N ILE A 59 -7.09 12.90 -1.39
CA ILE A 59 -6.59 13.61 -2.59
C ILE A 59 -7.76 13.97 -3.52
N TYR A 60 -8.74 13.10 -3.67
CA TYR A 60 -9.92 13.37 -4.49
C TYR A 60 -10.72 14.56 -3.95
N GLU A 61 -11.03 14.58 -2.66
CA GLU A 61 -11.74 15.68 -1.99
C GLU A 61 -10.96 17.00 -2.06
N LEU A 62 -9.65 16.96 -1.82
CA LEU A 62 -8.78 18.13 -1.96
C LEU A 62 -8.78 18.65 -3.40
N SER A 63 -8.75 17.75 -4.39
CA SER A 63 -8.81 18.14 -5.81
C SER A 63 -10.13 18.79 -6.19
N GLN A 64 -11.26 18.36 -5.60
CA GLN A 64 -12.55 19.00 -5.84
C GLN A 64 -12.63 20.39 -5.22
N THR A 65 -11.98 20.58 -4.07
CA THR A 65 -11.93 21.88 -3.38
C THR A 65 -11.11 22.90 -4.17
N ILE A 66 -10.04 22.47 -4.86
CA ILE A 66 -9.18 23.33 -5.69
C ILE A 66 -9.83 23.69 -7.04
N VAL A 67 -10.74 22.86 -7.55
CA VAL A 67 -11.41 23.07 -8.85
C VAL A 67 -12.67 23.95 -8.74
N ARG A 68 -13.14 24.24 -7.50
CA ARG A 68 -14.18 25.23 -7.22
C ARG A 68 -13.58 26.61 -7.01
#